data_AF-A0A529CH10-F1
#
_entry.id   AF-A0A529CH10-F1
#
_cell.length_a   1.000
_cell.length_b   1.000
_cell.length_c   1.000
_cell.angle_alpha   90.00
_cell.angle_beta   90.00
_cell.angle_gamma   90.00
#
_symmetry.space_group_name_H-M   'P 1'
#
loop_
_entity.id
_entity.type
_entity.pdbx_description
1 polymer ?
#
loop_
_entity_poly.entity_id
_entity_poly.type
_entity_poly.pdbx_seq_one_letter_code
_entity_poly.pdbx_strand_id
1 'polypeptide(L)' 'MRKRDRDRAKALGFAGGRPPSLRDRAVALAQERGEVRTRDLINIGIPRCYLPRMCEEWLLVKVRYGRYRAATLKVA' A
#
# COMPACT_ATOMS: atom_id res chain seq x y z
N MET A 1 -2.55 -6.76 26.97
CA MET A 1 -2.60 -5.30 26.73
C MET A 1 -1.50 -4.91 25.76
N ARG A 2 -1.79 -4.67 24.47
CA ARG A 2 -0.83 -4.10 23.49
C ARG A 2 -1.49 -2.91 22.82
N LYS A 3 -1.39 -1.76 23.49
CA LYS A 3 -1.63 -0.44 22.88
C LYS A 3 -0.68 -0.27 21.70
N ARG A 4 -1.20 0.06 20.53
CA ARG A 4 -0.56 0.98 19.59
C ARG A 4 -1.64 1.58 18.69
N ASP A 5 -2.39 2.41 19.39
CA ASP A 5 -3.17 3.53 18.88
C ASP A 5 -2.26 4.46 18.04
N ARG A 6 -2.90 5.40 17.34
CA ARG A 6 -2.28 6.61 16.75
C ARG A 6 -1.62 6.32 15.39
N ASP A 7 -2.29 6.40 14.25
CA ASP A 7 -2.88 7.64 13.76
C ASP A 7 -3.86 7.36 12.60
N ARG A 8 -5.09 7.88 12.73
CA ARG A 8 -6.18 7.84 11.74
C ARG A 8 -6.01 8.94 10.66
N ALA A 9 -4.80 9.43 10.38
CA ALA A 9 -4.54 10.56 9.49
C ALA A 9 -5.13 10.42 8.08
N LYS A 10 -6.22 11.17 7.90
CA LYS A 10 -6.50 12.16 6.84
C LYS A 10 -6.25 11.76 5.39
N ALA A 11 -7.35 11.35 4.77
CA ALA A 11 -7.94 11.91 3.55
C ALA A 11 -6.99 12.64 2.59
N LEU A 12 -6.57 11.92 1.56
CA LEU A 12 -6.37 12.48 0.23
C LEU A 12 -7.38 11.78 -0.70
N GLY A 13 -8.19 12.62 -1.36
CA GLY A 13 -9.43 12.22 -2.01
C GLY A 13 -9.23 11.46 -3.31
N PHE A 14 -9.98 10.38 -3.45
CA PHE A 14 -10.40 9.86 -4.74
C PHE A 14 -11.91 9.61 -4.67
N ALA A 15 -12.60 9.93 -5.76
CA ALA A 15 -14.04 10.07 -5.85
C ALA A 15 -14.83 8.91 -5.21
N GLY A 16 -15.80 9.24 -4.36
CA GLY A 16 -16.84 8.28 -3.91
C GLY A 16 -16.65 7.67 -2.52
N GLY A 17 -16.58 8.50 -1.48
CA GLY A 17 -17.19 8.23 -0.17
C GLY A 17 -16.63 7.10 0.74
N ARG A 18 -15.68 6.27 0.30
CA ARG A 18 -15.08 5.21 1.15
C ARG A 18 -13.65 5.58 1.55
N PRO A 19 -13.27 5.48 2.84
CA PRO A 19 -11.90 5.71 3.26
C PRO A 19 -10.95 4.77 2.49
N PRO A 20 -9.76 5.27 2.05
CA PRO A 20 -8.82 4.48 1.28
C PRO A 20 -8.41 3.26 2.09
N SER A 21 -8.70 2.09 1.53
CA SER A 21 -8.36 0.80 2.13
C SER A 21 -6.83 0.68 2.24
N LEU A 22 -6.34 -0.20 3.12
CA LEU A 22 -4.90 -0.48 3.24
C LEU A 22 -4.25 -0.82 1.89
N ARG A 23 -5.01 -1.47 1.01
CA ARG A 23 -4.66 -1.79 -0.38
C ARG A 23 -4.42 -0.55 -1.22
N ASP A 24 -5.38 0.37 -1.19
CA ASP A 24 -5.35 1.61 -1.96
C ASP A 24 -4.14 2.47 -1.57
N ARG A 25 -3.85 2.58 -0.28
CA ARG A 25 -2.65 3.28 0.22
C ARG A 25 -1.35 2.63 -0.26
N ALA A 26 -1.30 1.31 -0.31
CA ALA A 26 -0.13 0.57 -0.79
C ALA A 26 0.13 0.86 -2.27
N VAL A 27 -0.94 0.81 -3.07
CA VAL A 27 -0.90 1.05 -4.52
C VAL A 27 -0.56 2.51 -4.80
N ALA A 28 -1.19 3.46 -4.12
CA ALA A 28 -0.91 4.89 -4.27
C ALA A 28 0.55 5.22 -3.96
N LEU A 29 1.11 4.70 -2.86
CA LEU A 29 2.51 4.89 -2.52
C LEU A 29 3.44 4.28 -3.59
N ALA A 30 3.09 3.09 -4.08
CA ALA A 30 3.86 2.41 -5.11
C ALA A 30 3.75 3.07 -6.49
N GLN A 31 2.66 3.77 -6.78
CA GLN A 31 2.51 4.60 -7.98
C GLN A 31 3.29 5.90 -7.86
N GLU A 32 3.21 6.60 -6.72
CA GLU A 32 3.91 7.86 -6.47
C GLU A 32 5.43 7.69 -6.51
N ARG A 33 5.96 6.63 -5.88
CA ARG A 33 7.41 6.39 -5.79
C ARG A 33 7.97 5.46 -6.87
N GLY A 34 7.10 4.77 -7.61
CA GLY A 34 7.45 3.74 -8.58
C GLY A 34 7.91 2.42 -7.93
N GLU A 35 8.95 2.46 -7.10
CA GLU A 35 9.42 1.32 -6.30
C GLU A 35 9.37 1.65 -4.81
N VAL A 36 8.70 0.79 -4.04
CA VAL A 36 8.55 0.94 -2.58
C VAL A 36 9.23 -0.21 -1.85
N ARG A 37 9.88 0.10 -0.73
CA ARG A 37 10.45 -0.94 0.14
C ARG A 37 9.39 -1.45 1.10
N THR A 38 9.58 -2.67 1.60
CA THR A 38 8.78 -3.22 2.73
C THR A 38 8.73 -2.23 3.90
N ARG A 39 9.83 -1.54 4.19
CA ARG A 39 9.90 -0.56 5.29
C ARG A 39 8.99 0.63 5.06
N ASP A 40 8.90 1.15 3.84
CA ASP A 40 8.01 2.27 3.51
C ASP A 40 6.54 1.86 3.67
N LEU A 41 6.19 0.64 3.24
CA LEU A 41 4.85 0.08 3.39
C LEU A 41 4.48 -0.12 4.87
N ILE A 42 5.41 -0.61 5.69
CA ILE A 42 5.19 -0.74 7.14
C ILE A 42 5.02 0.63 7.80
N ASN A 43 5.80 1.63 7.38
CA ASN A 43 5.71 3.00 7.93
C ASN A 43 4.34 3.64 7.67
N ILE A 44 3.69 3.33 6.54
CA ILE A 44 2.32 3.80 6.26
C ILE A 44 1.23 2.91 6.89
N GLY A 45 1.62 1.92 7.70
CA GLY A 45 0.72 1.07 8.46
C GLY A 45 0.31 -0.22 7.75
N ILE A 46 1.00 -0.65 6.69
CA ILE A 46 0.72 -1.92 6.02
C ILE A 46 1.52 -3.05 6.68
N PRO A 47 0.85 -4.08 7.24
CA PRO A 47 1.54 -5.21 7.84
C PRO A 47 2.31 -6.03 6.80
N ARG A 48 3.51 -6.52 7.17
CA ARG A 48 4.34 -7.36 6.30
C ARG A 48 3.61 -8.62 5.80
N CYS A 49 2.74 -9.20 6.62
CA CYS A 49 1.95 -10.39 6.26
C CYS A 49 0.91 -10.13 5.16
N TYR A 50 0.55 -8.87 4.91
CA TYR A 50 -0.40 -8.49 3.86
C TYR A 50 0.27 -8.32 2.49
N LEU A 51 1.60 -8.18 2.43
CA LEU A 51 2.32 -7.97 1.15
C LEU A 51 2.21 -9.16 0.20
N PRO A 52 2.37 -10.43 0.63
CA PRO A 52 2.15 -11.57 -0.25
C PRO A 52 0.73 -11.58 -0.83
N ARG A 53 -0.28 -11.30 0.00
CA ARG A 53 -1.67 -11.23 -0.43
C ARG A 53 -1.91 -10.12 -1.46
N MET A 54 -1.30 -8.96 -1.29
CA MET A 54 -1.37 -7.89 -2.30
C MET A 54 -0.66 -8.26 -3.60
N CYS A 55 0.34 -9.14 -3.56
CA CYS A 55 0.95 -9.69 -4.77
C CYS A 55 0.07 -10.75 -5.44
N GLU A 56 -0.58 -11.62 -4.67
CA GLU A 56 -1.55 -12.61 -5.18
C GLU A 56 -2.77 -11.93 -5.82
N GLU A 57 -3.22 -10.83 -5.24
CA GLU A 57 -4.33 -10.01 -5.75
C GLU A 57 -3.91 -9.08 -6.90
N TRP A 58 -2.68 -9.20 -7.41
CA TRP A 58 -2.15 -8.38 -8.51
C TRP A 58 -2.24 -6.87 -8.25
N LEU A 59 -2.08 -6.43 -7.00
CA LEU A 59 -2.01 -5.02 -6.62
C LEU A 59 -0.56 -4.52 -6.60
N LEU A 60 0.35 -5.40 -6.17
CA LEU A 60 1.78 -5.15 -6.11
C LEU A 60 2.55 -6.21 -6.87
N VAL A 61 3.57 -5.82 -7.60
CA VAL A 61 4.54 -6.71 -8.22
C VAL A 61 5.82 -6.70 -7.38
N LYS A 62 6.26 -7.87 -6.94
CA LYS A 62 7.55 -8.01 -6.25
C LYS A 62 8.68 -7.91 -7.28
N VAL A 63 9.43 -6.80 -7.24
CA VAL A 63 10.53 -6.54 -8.18
C VAL A 63 11.83 -7.18 -7.69
N ARG A 64 12.13 -7.03 -6.40
CA ARG A 64 13.31 -7.62 -5.73
C ARG A 64 12.98 -7.98 -4.29
N TYR A 65 13.92 -8.62 -3.59
CA TYR A 65 13.79 -8.87 -2.16
C TYR A 65 13.48 -7.56 -1.41
N GLY A 66 12.33 -7.52 -0.75
CA GLY A 66 11.87 -6.36 0.01
C GLY A 66 11.50 -5.13 -0.83
N ARG A 67 11.37 -5.24 -2.16
CA ARG A 67 10.96 -4.17 -3.06
C ARG A 67 9.74 -4.55 -3.88
N TYR A 68 8.78 -3.64 -3.92
CA TYR A 68 7.51 -3.81 -4.59
C TYR A 68 7.24 -2.61 -5.49
N ARG A 69 6.47 -2.85 -6.56
CA ARG A 69 6.00 -1.83 -7.49
C ARG A 69 4.49 -1.98 -7.62
N ALA A 70 3.78 -0.91 -7.94
CA ALA A 70 2.36 -1.01 -8.27
C ALA A 70 2.21 -1.94 -9.48
N ALA A 71 1.34 -2.93 -9.38
CA ALA A 71 0.88 -3.65 -10.55
C ALA A 71 0.11 -2.62 -11.39
N THR A 72 0.74 -2.15 -12.45
CA THR A 72 0.19 -1.09 -13.29
C THR A 72 -1.14 -1.56 -13.88
N LEU A 73 -2.27 -1.07 -13.37
CA LEU A 73 -3.42 -0.86 -14.23
C LEU A 73 -3.09 0.40 -15.01
N LYS A 74 -2.47 0.20 -16.18
CA LYS A 74 -2.35 1.21 -17.20
C LYS A 74 -3.78 1.63 -17.53
N VAL A 75 -4.29 2.67 -16.86
CA VAL A 75 -5.46 3.38 -17.35
C VAL A 75 -4.95 4.09 -18.60
N ALA A 76 -5.20 3.46 -19.75
CA ALA A 76 -5.02 4.05 -21.06
C ALA A 76 -6.05 5.16 -21.28
#